data_AF-A0A9P9TXU1-F1
#
_entry.id   AF-A0A9P9TXU1-F1
#
_cell.length_a   1.000
_cell.length_b   1.000
_cell.length_c   1.000
_cell.angle_alpha   90.00
_cell.angle_beta   90.00
_cell.angle_gamma   90.00
#
_symmetry.space_group_name_H-M   'P 1'
#
loop_
_entity.id
_entity.type
_entity.pdbx_description
1 polymer ?
#
loop_
_entity_poly.entity_id
_entity_poly.type
_entity_poly.pdbx_seq_one_letter_code
_entity_poly.pdbx_strand_id
1 'polypeptide(L)'
;MFDVAIPAIYSSFVIRWPDSNSTRSDTPTVNAPTSGLSTLCRNTDVSFAAIMTDKPGRSARFGGNNYAEHIKKFSIKDGPIQCIENYVITKPDGKMVNTLVASAVAKMTNLESFKWDMSTGVLSDNFMALASLSGWPNLESSKLKSVWIRWHDTSEVSPNPLRSTSPDPWGLTDIPVPLPTVQAGSVMTPIGCKPPNYATYDGSQSTSGYSQCSYEYPTFSILPPLKSLTVLNVEEPAYWDEMANLIERSKDTLEELRVGLSPRVQGRNFFMAWDGSTLKQVDHHAKWPGECTIGERRLGGVLGVLVGKIVRNEEARHY
;
A
#
# COMPACT_ATOMS: atom_id res chain seq x y z
N MET A 1 14.23 1.97 -37.35
CA MET A 1 13.05 2.82 -37.03
C MET A 1 12.15 2.17 -35.98
N PHE A 2 11.78 0.88 -36.13
CA PHE A 2 10.99 0.14 -35.13
C PHE A 2 11.62 0.06 -33.73
N ASP A 3 12.95 -0.09 -33.66
CA ASP A 3 13.70 -0.23 -32.40
C ASP A 3 13.66 1.01 -31.48
N VAL A 4 13.43 2.20 -32.06
CA VAL A 4 13.28 3.45 -31.30
C VAL A 4 11.81 3.74 -30.99
N ALA A 5 10.91 3.33 -31.88
CA ALA A 5 9.48 3.60 -31.73
C ALA A 5 8.83 2.74 -30.65
N ILE A 6 9.24 1.46 -30.51
CA ILE A 6 8.63 0.54 -29.53
C ILE A 6 8.83 1.04 -28.09
N PRO A 7 10.04 1.40 -27.63
CA PRO A 7 10.22 1.92 -26.27
C PRO A 7 9.48 3.24 -26.03
N ALA A 8 9.33 4.08 -27.05
CA ALA A 8 8.61 5.35 -26.93
C ALA A 8 7.10 5.13 -26.76
N ILE A 9 6.50 4.23 -27.56
CA ILE A 9 5.07 3.93 -27.56
C ILE A 9 4.66 3.19 -26.28
N TYR A 10 5.44 2.20 -25.84
CA TYR A 10 5.14 1.39 -24.65
C TYR A 10 5.73 1.96 -23.36
N SER A 11 6.22 3.20 -23.38
CA SER A 11 6.83 3.86 -22.20
C SER A 11 5.86 4.05 -21.03
N SER A 12 4.55 4.12 -21.31
CA SER A 12 3.52 4.30 -20.29
C SER A 12 2.34 3.37 -20.51
N PHE A 13 1.93 2.68 -19.44
CA PHE A 13 0.74 1.86 -19.39
C PHE A 13 -0.26 2.45 -18.40
N VAL A 14 -1.46 2.75 -18.89
CA VAL A 14 -2.52 3.40 -18.11
C VAL A 14 -3.81 2.62 -18.24
N ILE A 15 -4.33 2.10 -17.13
CA ILE A 15 -5.68 1.54 -17.09
C ILE A 15 -6.65 2.69 -16.82
N ARG A 16 -7.58 2.89 -17.76
CA ARG A 16 -8.66 3.89 -17.66
C ARG A 16 -10.01 3.19 -17.77
N TRP A 17 -10.94 3.60 -16.94
CA TRP A 17 -12.32 3.12 -16.97
C TRP A 17 -13.12 3.86 -18.06
N PRO A 18 -14.10 3.18 -18.69
CA PRO A 18 -14.99 3.84 -19.62
C PRO A 18 -15.84 4.91 -18.90
N ASP A 19 -16.10 6.02 -19.58
CA ASP A 19 -16.95 7.09 -19.05
C ASP A 19 -18.41 6.62 -18.95
N SER A 20 -19.11 7.02 -17.90
CA SER A 20 -20.48 6.60 -17.57
C SER A 20 -21.55 6.93 -18.63
N ASN A 21 -21.19 7.71 -19.66
CA ASN A 21 -22.08 8.17 -20.73
C ASN A 21 -22.07 7.30 -21.99
N SER A 22 -21.25 6.24 -22.07
CA SER A 22 -21.42 5.25 -23.13
C SER A 22 -22.68 4.44 -22.84
N THR A 23 -23.78 4.83 -23.49
CA THR A 23 -25.07 4.16 -23.49
C THR A 23 -24.92 2.64 -23.47
N ARG A 24 -25.39 2.05 -22.36
CA ARG A 24 -25.79 0.66 -22.16
C ARG A 24 -25.96 -0.11 -23.47
N SER A 25 -24.91 -0.82 -23.86
CA SER A 25 -25.04 -2.00 -24.73
C SER A 25 -24.85 -3.22 -23.84
N ASP A 26 -25.88 -4.07 -23.76
CA ASP A 26 -25.93 -5.36 -23.06
C ASP A 26 -24.98 -6.42 -23.67
N THR A 27 -23.78 -6.02 -24.05
CA THR A 27 -22.68 -6.93 -24.38
C THR A 27 -21.79 -7.07 -23.16
N PRO A 28 -21.31 -8.28 -22.80
CA PRO A 28 -20.43 -8.48 -21.66
C PRO A 28 -19.26 -7.51 -21.76
N THR A 29 -19.26 -6.53 -20.87
CA THR A 29 -18.29 -5.44 -20.86
C THR A 29 -16.91 -6.05 -20.79
N VAL A 30 -16.08 -5.78 -21.81
CA VAL A 30 -14.69 -6.21 -21.82
C VAL A 30 -14.03 -5.66 -20.55
N ASN A 31 -13.61 -6.55 -19.66
CA ASN A 31 -12.90 -6.20 -18.44
C ASN A 31 -11.55 -5.59 -18.82
N ALA A 32 -11.54 -4.27 -19.04
CA ALA A 32 -10.37 -3.50 -19.45
C ALA A 32 -9.10 -3.79 -18.60
N PRO A 33 -9.19 -3.97 -17.26
CA PRO A 33 -8.03 -4.36 -16.47
C PRO A 33 -7.50 -5.74 -16.86
N THR A 34 -8.40 -6.73 -16.98
CA THR A 34 -8.05 -8.12 -17.28
C THR A 34 -7.51 -8.28 -18.71
N SER A 35 -8.12 -7.62 -19.70
CA SER A 35 -7.66 -7.69 -21.10
C SER A 35 -6.32 -6.98 -21.31
N GLY A 36 -6.14 -5.81 -20.69
CA GLY A 36 -4.88 -5.06 -20.75
C GLY A 36 -3.74 -5.79 -20.04
N LEU A 37 -3.97 -6.23 -18.80
CA LEU A 37 -2.94 -6.90 -18.01
C LEU A 37 -2.59 -8.29 -18.55
N SER A 38 -3.55 -9.06 -19.05
CA SER A 38 -3.26 -10.38 -19.65
C SER A 38 -2.32 -10.29 -20.86
N THR A 39 -2.36 -9.17 -21.59
CA THR A 39 -1.43 -8.91 -22.70
C THR A 39 -0.01 -8.69 -22.20
N LEU A 40 0.17 -8.05 -21.03
CA LEU A 40 1.48 -7.85 -20.39
C LEU A 40 1.98 -9.10 -19.65
N CYS A 41 1.07 -9.86 -19.05
CA CYS A 41 1.42 -11.07 -18.31
C CYS A 41 1.79 -12.25 -19.21
N ARG A 42 1.39 -12.25 -20.49
CA ARG A 42 1.73 -13.30 -21.46
C ARG A 42 3.24 -13.50 -21.50
N ASN A 43 3.69 -14.61 -20.91
CA ASN A 43 5.05 -15.09 -21.01
C ASN A 43 5.13 -16.02 -22.21
N THR A 44 6.17 -15.87 -23.03
CA THR A 44 6.38 -16.69 -24.22
C THR A 44 7.00 -18.05 -23.95
N ASP A 45 7.33 -18.34 -22.69
CA ASP A 45 8.04 -19.58 -22.33
C ASP A 45 7.12 -20.77 -22.06
N VAL A 46 5.80 -20.58 -21.99
CA VAL A 46 4.84 -21.70 -21.93
C VAL A 46 4.47 -22.20 -23.32
N SER A 47 5.50 -22.59 -24.08
CA SER A 47 5.31 -23.41 -25.27
C SER A 47 5.06 -24.85 -24.82
N PHE A 48 3.80 -25.24 -24.62
CA PHE A 48 3.43 -26.66 -24.41
C PHE A 48 3.96 -27.56 -25.55
N ALA A 49 4.19 -26.97 -26.73
CA ALA A 49 4.85 -27.60 -27.86
C ALA A 49 6.33 -27.98 -27.60
N ALA A 50 7.07 -27.21 -26.79
CA ALA A 50 8.47 -27.48 -26.49
C ALA A 50 8.66 -28.66 -25.53
N ILE A 51 7.67 -28.94 -24.66
CA ILE A 51 7.71 -30.09 -23.73
C ILE A 51 7.45 -31.41 -24.49
N MET A 52 6.69 -31.39 -25.59
CA MET A 52 6.36 -32.60 -26.35
C MET A 52 7.29 -32.91 -27.53
N THR A 53 8.14 -31.97 -27.96
CA THR A 53 9.02 -32.21 -29.12
C THR A 53 10.49 -32.14 -28.72
N ASP A 54 11.12 -33.31 -28.64
CA ASP A 54 12.56 -33.54 -28.45
C ASP A 54 13.37 -33.16 -29.71
N LYS A 55 13.12 -31.97 -30.26
CA LYS A 55 13.83 -31.43 -31.43
C LYS A 55 14.24 -29.98 -31.17
N PRO A 56 15.53 -29.71 -30.93
CA PRO A 56 16.03 -28.36 -30.82
C PRO A 56 16.03 -27.75 -32.22
N GLY A 57 15.22 -26.71 -32.47
CA GLY A 57 15.38 -25.92 -33.70
C GLY A 57 14.12 -25.37 -34.38
N ARG A 58 12.91 -25.56 -33.84
CA ARG A 58 11.71 -24.88 -34.35
C ARG A 58 10.87 -24.25 -33.24
N SER A 59 11.51 -23.44 -32.40
CA SER A 59 10.78 -22.43 -31.60
C SER A 59 10.66 -21.17 -32.44
N ALA A 60 9.69 -21.14 -33.36
CA ALA A 60 9.36 -19.93 -34.10
C ALA A 60 7.87 -19.91 -34.40
N ARG A 61 7.13 -18.99 -33.73
CA ARG A 61 6.10 -18.11 -34.32
C ARG A 61 5.27 -17.29 -33.34
N PHE A 62 5.37 -17.50 -32.03
CA PHE A 62 4.94 -16.50 -31.05
C PHE A 62 6.18 -15.81 -30.50
N GLY A 63 6.66 -14.81 -31.25
CA GLY A 63 7.76 -13.96 -30.77
C GLY A 63 7.41 -13.40 -29.39
N GLY A 64 8.37 -13.48 -28.47
CA GLY A 64 8.38 -12.78 -27.19
C GLY A 64 7.84 -11.37 -27.30
N ASN A 65 6.68 -11.09 -26.71
CA ASN A 65 6.20 -9.73 -26.58
C ASN A 65 6.76 -9.17 -25.26
N ASN A 66 8.04 -8.76 -25.24
CA ASN A 66 8.68 -8.14 -24.08
C ASN A 66 8.28 -6.67 -23.89
N TYR A 67 7.07 -6.25 -24.29
CA TYR A 67 6.64 -4.86 -24.18
C TYR A 67 6.66 -4.35 -22.73
N ALA A 68 6.50 -5.25 -21.76
CA ALA A 68 6.56 -4.90 -20.34
C ALA A 68 7.92 -4.32 -19.94
N GLU A 69 9.03 -4.75 -20.57
CA GLU A 69 10.36 -4.26 -20.24
C GLU A 69 10.53 -2.78 -20.57
N HIS A 70 9.80 -2.27 -21.55
CA HIS A 70 9.87 -0.87 -21.97
C HIS A 70 8.99 0.07 -21.13
N ILE A 71 8.12 -0.47 -20.28
CA ILE A 71 7.22 0.34 -19.45
C ILE A 71 8.03 1.05 -18.37
N LYS A 72 7.97 2.39 -18.38
CA LYS A 72 8.55 3.26 -17.37
C LYS A 72 7.52 3.79 -16.39
N LYS A 73 6.27 3.94 -16.83
CA LYS A 73 5.18 4.50 -16.02
C LYS A 73 3.98 3.59 -16.05
N PHE A 74 3.68 2.98 -14.92
CA PHE A 74 2.48 2.20 -14.71
C PHE A 74 1.49 3.03 -13.88
N SER A 75 0.27 3.19 -14.38
CA SER A 75 -0.79 3.82 -13.57
C SER A 75 -2.14 3.17 -13.76
N ILE A 76 -2.84 3.00 -12.66
CA ILE A 76 -4.25 2.62 -12.65
C ILE A 76 -5.03 3.80 -12.11
N LYS A 77 -6.01 4.28 -12.87
CA LYS A 77 -6.84 5.41 -12.48
C LYS A 77 -8.12 4.96 -11.79
N ASP A 78 -8.70 5.90 -11.06
CA ASP A 78 -10.00 5.71 -10.42
C ASP A 78 -11.08 5.69 -11.49
N GLY A 79 -12.14 4.94 -11.20
CA GLY A 79 -13.25 4.68 -12.10
C GLY A 79 -14.62 4.99 -11.50
N PRO A 80 -15.71 4.70 -12.22
CA PRO A 80 -17.03 4.72 -11.64
C PRO A 80 -17.13 3.70 -10.50
N ILE A 81 -17.76 4.09 -9.38
CA ILE A 81 -17.87 3.27 -8.16
C ILE A 81 -18.42 1.87 -8.45
N GLN A 82 -19.42 1.77 -9.34
CA GLN A 82 -20.05 0.51 -9.74
C GLN A 82 -19.07 -0.49 -10.39
N CYS A 83 -18.05 0.00 -11.09
CA CYS A 83 -17.03 -0.85 -11.69
C CYS A 83 -15.97 -1.24 -10.66
N ILE A 84 -15.56 -0.30 -9.81
CA ILE A 84 -14.51 -0.49 -8.79
C ILE A 84 -14.93 -1.48 -7.72
N GLU A 85 -16.21 -1.45 -7.32
CA GLU A 85 -16.71 -2.26 -6.21
C GLU A 85 -16.49 -3.75 -6.42
N ASN A 86 -16.47 -4.23 -7.68
CA ASN A 86 -16.18 -5.62 -8.01
C ASN A 86 -14.71 -5.99 -7.79
N TYR A 87 -13.82 -5.01 -7.84
CA TYR A 87 -12.37 -5.19 -7.74
C TYR A 87 -11.81 -4.96 -6.33
N VAL A 88 -12.66 -4.81 -5.30
CA VAL A 88 -12.21 -4.74 -3.91
C VAL A 88 -11.42 -6.03 -3.56
N ILE A 89 -10.33 -5.88 -2.79
CA ILE A 89 -9.39 -6.95 -2.43
C ILE A 89 -10.02 -8.17 -1.76
N THR A 90 -11.19 -8.01 -1.13
CA THR A 90 -11.97 -9.09 -0.53
C THR A 90 -12.65 -9.96 -1.57
N LYS A 91 -13.00 -9.40 -2.74
CA LYS A 91 -13.67 -10.09 -3.85
C LYS A 91 -12.65 -10.83 -4.73
N PRO A 92 -13.05 -11.95 -5.37
CA PRO A 92 -12.15 -12.74 -6.21
C PRO A 92 -11.58 -11.96 -7.39
N ASP A 93 -12.37 -11.06 -8.00
CA ASP A 93 -11.92 -10.26 -9.14
C ASP A 93 -10.84 -9.25 -8.74
N GLY A 94 -10.94 -8.68 -7.53
CA GLY A 94 -9.91 -7.80 -6.96
C GLY A 94 -8.60 -8.52 -6.72
N LYS A 95 -8.65 -9.74 -6.18
CA LYS A 95 -7.47 -10.61 -6.01
C LYS A 95 -6.86 -10.97 -7.34
N MET A 96 -7.67 -11.39 -8.32
CA MET A 96 -7.22 -11.70 -9.67
C MET A 96 -6.50 -10.52 -10.31
N VAL A 97 -7.06 -9.31 -10.26
CA VAL A 97 -6.43 -8.11 -10.83
C VAL A 97 -5.12 -7.80 -10.12
N ASN A 98 -5.08 -7.88 -8.78
CA ASN A 98 -3.83 -7.69 -8.04
C ASN A 98 -2.74 -8.70 -8.45
N THR A 99 -3.07 -9.99 -8.57
CA THR A 99 -2.13 -11.01 -9.04
C THR A 99 -1.65 -10.73 -10.47
N LEU A 100 -2.55 -10.28 -11.36
CA LEU A 100 -2.17 -9.90 -12.72
C LEU A 100 -1.25 -8.67 -12.72
N VAL A 101 -1.52 -7.65 -11.91
CA VAL A 101 -0.64 -6.48 -11.79
C VAL A 101 0.72 -6.89 -11.24
N ALA A 102 0.78 -7.69 -10.18
CA ALA A 102 2.05 -8.18 -9.63
C ALA A 102 2.87 -8.95 -10.68
N SER A 103 2.22 -9.84 -11.44
CA SER A 103 2.87 -10.58 -12.52
C SER A 103 3.36 -9.70 -13.67
N ALA A 104 2.60 -8.65 -14.03
CA ALA A 104 3.01 -7.68 -15.04
C ALA A 104 4.18 -6.82 -14.54
N VAL A 105 4.08 -6.28 -13.32
CA VAL A 105 5.07 -5.41 -12.70
C VAL A 105 6.41 -6.13 -12.53
N ALA A 106 6.41 -7.41 -12.17
CA ALA A 106 7.64 -8.21 -12.06
C ALA A 106 8.45 -8.26 -13.37
N LYS A 107 7.82 -7.99 -14.52
CA LYS A 107 8.49 -7.93 -15.84
C LYS A 107 8.90 -6.51 -16.25
N MET A 108 8.49 -5.48 -15.53
CA MET A 108 8.75 -4.07 -15.87
C MET A 108 10.12 -3.62 -15.34
N THR A 109 11.20 -4.15 -15.92
CA THR A 109 12.58 -3.88 -15.48
C THR A 109 12.98 -2.40 -15.56
N ASN A 110 12.33 -1.60 -16.42
CA ASN A 110 12.58 -0.16 -16.54
C ASN A 110 11.53 0.71 -15.83
N LEU A 111 10.75 0.15 -14.90
CA LEU A 111 9.72 0.91 -14.20
C LEU A 111 10.34 2.02 -13.34
N GLU A 112 9.92 3.25 -13.59
CA GLU A 112 10.33 4.45 -12.85
C GLU A 112 9.21 4.98 -11.94
N SER A 113 7.95 4.80 -12.35
CA SER A 113 6.78 5.28 -11.62
C SER A 113 5.68 4.23 -11.57
N PHE A 114 5.24 3.93 -10.36
CA PHE A 114 4.10 3.07 -10.07
C PHE A 114 3.01 3.90 -9.40
N LYS A 115 1.81 3.95 -10.00
CA LYS A 115 0.65 4.65 -9.44
C LYS A 115 -0.57 3.74 -9.37
N TRP A 116 -1.05 3.49 -8.16
CA TRP A 116 -2.28 2.76 -7.89
C TRP A 116 -3.36 3.69 -7.33
N ASP A 117 -4.12 4.32 -8.21
CA ASP A 117 -5.22 5.27 -7.89
C ASP A 117 -6.57 4.59 -7.98
N MET A 118 -6.73 3.53 -7.20
CA MET A 118 -7.99 2.82 -7.08
C MET A 118 -8.18 2.38 -5.63
N SER A 119 -9.32 2.70 -5.02
CA SER A 119 -9.62 2.39 -3.62
C SER A 119 -10.05 0.94 -3.39
N THR A 120 -9.41 -0.01 -4.10
CA THR A 120 -9.72 -1.44 -4.07
C THR A 120 -8.81 -2.25 -3.17
N GLY A 121 -7.63 -1.72 -2.87
CA GLY A 121 -6.64 -2.37 -2.01
C GLY A 121 -5.54 -3.03 -2.84
N VAL A 122 -4.34 -3.03 -2.26
CA VAL A 122 -3.12 -3.53 -2.91
C VAL A 122 -2.61 -4.72 -2.12
N LEU A 123 -2.49 -5.88 -2.77
CA LEU A 123 -1.90 -7.07 -2.17
C LEU A 123 -0.40 -6.92 -1.97
N SER A 124 0.12 -7.58 -0.92
CA SER A 124 1.56 -7.73 -0.63
C SER A 124 2.38 -8.17 -1.86
N ASP A 125 1.83 -9.04 -2.70
CA ASP A 125 2.47 -9.53 -3.93
C ASP A 125 2.91 -8.40 -4.89
N ASN A 126 2.16 -7.29 -4.95
CA ASN A 126 2.55 -6.14 -5.79
C ASN A 126 3.82 -5.47 -5.25
N PHE A 127 3.93 -5.36 -3.92
CA PHE A 127 5.13 -4.81 -3.28
C PHE A 127 6.32 -5.75 -3.44
N MET A 128 6.10 -7.06 -3.32
CA MET A 128 7.12 -8.07 -3.61
C MET A 128 7.59 -8.01 -5.07
N ALA A 129 6.67 -7.79 -6.02
CA ALA A 129 7.01 -7.59 -7.42
C ALA A 129 7.79 -6.28 -7.65
N LEU A 130 7.45 -5.18 -6.97
CA LEU A 130 8.22 -3.94 -7.03
C LEU A 130 9.63 -4.10 -6.43
N ALA A 131 9.74 -4.84 -5.32
CA ALA A 131 11.02 -5.16 -4.70
C ALA A 131 11.88 -6.04 -5.59
N SER A 132 11.30 -6.99 -6.33
CA SER A 132 12.05 -7.87 -7.24
C SER A 132 12.69 -7.11 -8.41
N LEU A 133 12.12 -5.97 -8.82
CA LEU A 133 12.73 -5.08 -9.83
C LEU A 133 14.09 -4.53 -9.40
N SER A 134 14.31 -4.40 -8.09
CA SER A 134 15.54 -3.86 -7.54
C SER A 134 16.67 -4.88 -7.41
N GLY A 135 16.44 -6.15 -7.78
CA GLY A 135 17.46 -7.20 -7.66
C GLY A 135 17.85 -7.42 -6.19
N TRP A 136 16.89 -7.83 -5.37
CA TRP A 136 17.12 -8.18 -3.96
C TRP A 136 18.34 -9.12 -3.83
N PRO A 137 19.33 -8.85 -2.96
CA PRO A 137 19.35 -7.87 -1.87
C PRO A 137 19.97 -6.49 -2.20
N ASN A 138 20.51 -6.27 -3.40
CA ASN A 138 21.21 -5.03 -3.77
C ASN A 138 20.24 -3.99 -4.34
N LEU A 139 19.44 -3.38 -3.45
CA LEU A 139 18.38 -2.41 -3.74
C LEU A 139 18.81 -1.15 -4.53
N GLU A 140 20.12 -0.93 -4.74
CA GLU A 140 20.68 0.26 -5.41
C GLU A 140 20.49 0.26 -6.94
N SER A 141 20.19 -0.89 -7.54
CA SER A 141 20.04 -1.01 -9.00
C SER A 141 18.65 -0.67 -9.53
N SER A 142 17.69 -0.36 -8.64
CA SER A 142 16.32 -0.10 -9.05
C SER A 142 16.17 1.23 -9.79
N LYS A 143 15.40 1.20 -10.89
CA LYS A 143 14.96 2.40 -11.60
C LYS A 143 13.72 3.04 -10.99
N LEU A 144 13.08 2.36 -10.03
CA LEU A 144 11.85 2.81 -9.39
C LEU A 144 12.14 4.05 -8.54
N LYS A 145 11.51 5.17 -8.92
CA LYS A 145 11.70 6.48 -8.28
C LYS A 145 10.45 6.97 -7.58
N SER A 146 9.27 6.62 -8.08
CA SER A 146 7.99 7.14 -7.57
C SER A 146 6.98 6.02 -7.34
N VAL A 147 6.40 6.02 -6.14
CA VAL A 147 5.31 5.12 -5.74
C VAL A 147 4.16 5.96 -5.22
N TRP A 148 2.99 5.77 -5.82
CA TRP A 148 1.73 6.40 -5.44
C TRP A 148 0.72 5.30 -5.16
N ILE A 149 0.14 5.28 -3.95
CA ILE A 149 -0.83 4.26 -3.55
C ILE A 149 -1.99 4.93 -2.81
N ARG A 150 -3.22 4.56 -3.17
CA ARG A 150 -4.42 4.87 -2.40
C ARG A 150 -4.93 3.59 -1.76
N TRP A 151 -5.00 3.60 -0.43
CA TRP A 151 -5.55 2.48 0.31
C TRP A 151 -7.06 2.35 0.08
N HIS A 152 -7.56 1.13 0.27
CA HIS A 152 -8.99 0.86 0.17
C HIS A 152 -9.73 1.44 1.36
N ASP A 153 -10.99 1.77 1.11
CA ASP A 153 -11.91 2.17 2.18
C ASP A 153 -12.54 0.89 2.75
N THR A 154 -12.31 0.60 4.03
CA THR A 154 -12.81 -0.62 4.69
C THR A 154 -14.30 -0.48 5.04
N SER A 155 -15.17 -0.05 4.12
CA SER A 155 -16.60 0.20 4.40
C SER A 155 -17.41 -1.05 4.76
N GLU A 156 -16.93 -2.26 4.47
CA GLU A 156 -17.74 -3.48 4.63
C GLU A 156 -17.18 -4.54 5.59
N VAL A 157 -15.99 -4.34 6.16
CA VAL A 157 -15.42 -5.31 7.10
C VAL A 157 -15.20 -4.65 8.46
N SER A 158 -16.32 -4.31 9.11
CA SER A 158 -16.34 -4.40 10.58
C SER A 158 -16.70 -5.85 10.92
N PRO A 159 -15.74 -6.70 11.34
CA PRO A 159 -16.11 -7.86 12.13
C PRO A 159 -16.51 -7.31 13.51
N ASN A 160 -17.82 -7.16 13.75
CA ASN A 160 -18.44 -6.95 15.06
C ASN A 160 -17.57 -6.26 16.13
N PRO A 161 -17.75 -4.96 16.44
CA PRO A 161 -17.61 -4.58 17.84
C PRO A 161 -18.69 -5.38 18.56
N LEU A 162 -18.27 -6.28 19.45
CA LEU A 162 -19.09 -7.15 20.29
C LEU A 162 -20.51 -6.61 20.42
N ARG A 163 -21.46 -7.34 19.83
CA ARG A 163 -22.90 -7.20 20.04
C ARG A 163 -23.14 -7.24 21.55
N SER A 164 -23.12 -6.09 22.20
CA SER A 164 -23.74 -5.87 23.50
C SER A 164 -25.24 -5.84 23.24
N THR A 165 -25.84 -7.03 23.15
CA THR A 165 -27.29 -7.18 23.33
C THR A 165 -27.64 -6.77 24.75
N SER A 166 -28.04 -5.51 24.90
CA SER A 166 -28.98 -5.08 25.94
C SER A 166 -30.14 -4.42 25.20
N PRO A 167 -31.38 -4.89 25.35
CA PRO A 167 -32.51 -4.34 24.63
C PRO A 167 -33.06 -3.15 25.43
N ASP A 168 -32.85 -1.91 24.97
CA ASP A 168 -33.60 -0.76 25.46
C ASP A 168 -34.64 -0.31 24.41
N PRO A 169 -35.90 0.01 24.82
CA PRO A 169 -37.06 -0.08 23.95
C PRO A 169 -37.64 1.29 23.58
N TRP A 170 -36.81 2.30 23.32
CA TRP A 170 -37.29 3.60 22.82
C TRP A 170 -36.32 4.18 21.79
N GLY A 171 -36.78 4.27 20.55
CA GLY A 171 -36.04 4.89 19.45
C GLY A 171 -35.90 6.40 19.62
N LEU A 172 -35.06 6.95 18.72
CA LEU A 172 -34.62 8.35 18.55
C LEU A 172 -33.24 8.63 19.16
N THR A 173 -32.19 8.69 18.33
CA THR A 173 -31.36 9.89 18.06
C THR A 173 -30.08 9.51 17.29
N ASP A 174 -29.70 10.39 16.35
CA ASP A 174 -28.42 10.40 15.62
C ASP A 174 -27.22 10.20 16.55
N ILE A 175 -26.35 9.24 16.23
CA ILE A 175 -25.08 9.03 16.93
C ILE A 175 -24.00 9.86 16.22
N PRO A 176 -23.40 10.89 16.85
CA PRO A 176 -22.23 11.56 16.30
C PRO A 176 -21.03 10.62 16.38
N VAL A 177 -20.22 10.58 15.31
CA VAL A 177 -18.90 9.94 15.28
C VAL A 177 -18.09 10.40 16.50
N PRO A 178 -17.50 9.49 17.32
CA PRO A 178 -16.78 9.91 18.51
C PRO A 178 -15.52 10.67 18.10
N LEU A 179 -15.45 11.94 18.49
CA LEU A 179 -14.18 12.68 18.53
C LEU A 179 -13.18 11.92 19.42
N PRO A 180 -11.87 12.00 19.13
CA PRO A 180 -10.87 11.32 19.93
C PRO A 180 -11.00 11.84 21.36
N THR A 181 -11.33 10.95 22.29
CA THR A 181 -11.59 11.31 23.69
C THR A 181 -10.28 11.70 24.34
N VAL A 182 -9.93 12.98 24.25
CA VAL A 182 -8.92 13.59 25.13
C VAL A 182 -9.41 13.37 26.54
N GLN A 183 -8.79 12.42 27.25
CA GLN A 183 -9.18 12.08 28.62
C GLN A 183 -9.16 13.35 29.46
N ALA A 184 -10.22 13.60 30.25
CA ALA A 184 -10.31 14.76 31.12
C ALA A 184 -9.06 14.84 32.02
N GLY A 185 -8.35 15.97 31.98
CA GLY A 185 -7.06 16.16 32.66
C GLY A 185 -5.82 16.03 31.76
N SER A 186 -5.98 15.78 30.45
CA SER A 186 -4.86 15.87 29.50
C SER A 186 -4.44 17.33 29.29
N VAL A 187 -3.13 17.58 29.20
CA VAL A 187 -2.58 18.92 28.99
C VAL A 187 -2.07 19.03 27.55
N MET A 188 -2.51 20.06 26.82
CA MET A 188 -1.98 20.36 25.49
C MET A 188 -0.58 20.94 25.61
N THR A 189 0.41 20.28 25.01
CA THR A 189 1.79 20.76 24.89
C THR A 189 2.05 21.22 23.44
N PRO A 190 3.17 21.93 23.17
CA PRO A 190 3.54 22.29 21.81
C PRO A 190 3.78 21.10 20.86
N ILE A 191 4.02 19.90 21.41
CA ILE A 191 4.29 18.66 20.66
C ILE A 191 3.00 17.84 20.48
N GLY A 192 2.08 17.91 21.44
CA GLY A 192 0.82 17.17 21.37
C GLY A 192 0.08 17.13 22.70
N CYS A 193 -0.87 16.20 22.83
CA CYS A 193 -1.61 16.00 24.06
C CYS A 193 -0.82 15.11 25.02
N LYS A 194 -0.53 15.63 26.21
CA LYS A 194 0.04 14.85 27.30
C LYS A 194 -1.08 14.21 28.12
N PRO A 195 -1.14 12.86 28.22
CA PRO A 195 -2.15 12.21 29.03
C PRO A 195 -1.92 12.52 30.52
N PRO A 196 -2.98 12.52 31.35
CA PRO A 196 -2.83 12.71 32.80
C PRO A 196 -1.95 11.62 33.41
N ASN A 197 -1.19 11.95 34.47
CA ASN A 197 -0.21 11.05 35.08
C ASN A 197 -0.77 9.70 35.57
N TYR A 198 -2.09 9.62 35.78
CA TYR A 198 -2.84 8.43 36.20
C TYR A 198 -3.52 7.68 35.05
N ALA A 199 -3.38 8.16 33.81
CA ALA A 199 -3.87 7.42 32.65
C ALA A 199 -3.11 6.10 32.56
N THR A 200 -3.85 4.99 32.61
CA THR A 200 -3.33 3.68 32.21
C THR A 200 -2.84 3.82 30.78
N TYR A 201 -1.52 3.84 30.60
CA TYR A 201 -0.92 3.77 29.28
C TYR A 201 -1.40 2.47 28.65
N ASP A 202 -1.98 2.55 27.46
CA ASP A 202 -2.40 1.37 26.72
C ASP A 202 -1.20 0.42 26.67
N GLY A 203 -1.37 -0.74 27.31
CA GLY A 203 -0.29 -1.67 27.57
C GLY A 203 0.36 -2.07 26.27
N SER A 204 1.64 -2.45 26.34
CA SER A 204 2.39 -3.02 25.23
C SER A 204 1.48 -3.90 24.35
N GLN A 205 1.38 -3.59 23.07
CA GLN A 205 0.65 -4.45 22.15
C GLN A 205 1.24 -5.86 22.24
N SER A 206 0.39 -6.86 22.47
CA SER A 206 0.81 -8.25 22.43
C SER A 206 1.29 -8.56 21.02
N THR A 207 2.55 -8.99 20.91
CA THR A 207 3.13 -9.43 19.64
C THR A 207 2.21 -10.45 19.02
N SER A 208 1.69 -10.15 17.84
CA SER A 208 0.78 -11.03 17.12
C SER A 208 1.60 -11.95 16.23
N GLY A 209 1.15 -13.18 16.02
CA GLY A 209 1.77 -14.06 15.02
C GLY A 209 1.44 -13.56 13.60
N TYR A 210 2.28 -13.91 12.62
CA TYR A 210 2.07 -13.52 11.21
C TYR A 210 0.68 -13.90 10.70
N SER A 211 0.18 -15.08 11.08
CA SER A 211 -1.14 -15.61 10.70
C SER A 211 -2.33 -14.88 11.33
N GLN A 212 -2.08 -14.04 12.34
CA GLN A 212 -3.08 -13.24 13.06
C GLN A 212 -3.02 -11.76 12.65
N CYS A 213 -2.07 -11.39 11.79
CA CYS A 213 -1.93 -10.04 11.28
C CYS A 213 -3.12 -9.72 10.37
N SER A 214 -3.95 -8.76 10.77
CA SER A 214 -5.08 -8.29 9.97
C SER A 214 -4.66 -7.39 8.81
N TYR A 215 -3.35 -7.20 8.61
CA TYR A 215 -2.76 -6.29 7.65
C TYR A 215 -1.89 -7.04 6.66
N GLU A 216 -1.93 -6.60 5.41
CA GLU A 216 -1.03 -7.04 4.35
C GLU A 216 0.42 -6.73 4.73
N TYR A 217 1.28 -7.75 4.68
CA TYR A 217 2.73 -7.63 4.89
C TYR A 217 3.47 -8.65 4.01
N PRO A 218 4.67 -8.34 3.49
CA PRO A 218 5.35 -7.03 3.50
C PRO A 218 4.73 -5.96 2.58
N THR A 219 4.98 -4.68 2.86
CA THR A 219 4.54 -3.57 1.99
C THR A 219 5.67 -2.60 1.66
N PHE A 220 5.76 -1.47 2.35
CA PHE A 220 6.74 -0.42 2.05
C PHE A 220 8.15 -0.77 2.51
N SER A 221 8.29 -1.60 3.55
CA SER A 221 9.59 -1.98 4.12
C SER A 221 10.48 -2.79 3.18
N ILE A 222 9.98 -3.27 2.05
CA ILE A 222 10.76 -4.02 1.05
C ILE A 222 11.04 -3.19 -0.21
N LEU A 223 10.54 -1.96 -0.30
CA LEU A 223 10.75 -1.15 -1.50
C LEU A 223 12.18 -0.56 -1.55
N PRO A 224 12.76 -0.41 -2.76
CA PRO A 224 14.01 0.32 -2.96
C PRO A 224 13.90 1.79 -2.51
N PRO A 225 15.04 2.47 -2.25
CA PRO A 225 15.04 3.91 -1.97
C PRO A 225 14.29 4.69 -3.05
N LEU A 226 13.35 5.55 -2.65
CA LEU A 226 12.49 6.31 -3.56
C LEU A 226 12.83 7.81 -3.56
N LYS A 227 12.42 8.48 -4.64
CA LYS A 227 12.43 9.95 -4.75
C LYS A 227 11.08 10.58 -4.38
N SER A 228 9.97 9.91 -4.70
CA SER A 228 8.63 10.42 -4.41
C SER A 228 7.77 9.28 -3.85
N LEU A 229 7.21 9.48 -2.66
CA LEU A 229 6.28 8.57 -2.02
C LEU A 229 4.97 9.29 -1.73
N THR A 230 3.88 8.82 -2.33
CA THR A 230 2.52 9.30 -2.02
C THR A 230 1.68 8.13 -1.54
N VAL A 231 1.17 8.22 -0.31
CA VAL A 231 0.26 7.22 0.24
C VAL A 231 -0.99 7.92 0.74
N LEU A 232 -2.15 7.55 0.24
CA LEU A 232 -3.45 8.16 0.58
C LEU A 232 -4.34 7.17 1.32
N ASN A 233 -5.23 7.71 2.16
CA ASN A 233 -6.23 6.98 2.94
C ASN A 233 -5.63 5.90 3.85
N VAL A 234 -4.49 6.18 4.49
CA VAL A 234 -3.91 5.23 5.44
C VAL A 234 -4.78 5.15 6.69
N GLU A 235 -5.14 3.94 7.10
CA GLU A 235 -6.04 3.66 8.23
C GLU A 235 -5.33 3.02 9.43
N GLU A 236 -4.16 2.42 9.24
CA GLU A 236 -3.55 1.57 10.25
C GLU A 236 -2.09 1.93 10.55
N PRO A 237 -1.68 1.94 11.83
CA PRO A 237 -0.34 2.34 12.24
C PRO A 237 0.74 1.37 11.74
N ALA A 238 0.38 0.10 11.50
CA ALA A 238 1.28 -0.90 10.91
C ALA A 238 1.88 -0.44 9.58
N TYR A 239 1.10 0.25 8.73
CA TYR A 239 1.60 0.78 7.46
C TYR A 239 2.55 1.97 7.68
N TRP A 240 2.41 2.73 8.76
CA TRP A 240 3.33 3.81 9.09
C TRP A 240 4.69 3.28 9.55
N ASP A 241 4.70 2.21 10.34
CA ASP A 241 5.94 1.54 10.74
C ASP A 241 6.70 1.01 9.50
N GLU A 242 5.98 0.43 8.53
CA GLU A 242 6.54 0.01 7.23
C GLU A 242 7.06 1.20 6.41
N MET A 243 6.32 2.31 6.38
CA MET A 243 6.74 3.54 5.69
C MET A 243 7.96 4.17 6.34
N ALA A 244 8.07 4.15 7.68
CA ALA A 244 9.22 4.68 8.40
C ALA A 244 10.52 3.96 7.99
N ASN A 245 10.46 2.63 7.79
CA ASN A 245 11.58 1.85 7.26
C ASN A 245 11.99 2.32 5.85
N LEU A 246 11.02 2.57 4.97
CA LEU A 246 11.27 3.03 3.61
C LEU A 246 11.84 4.46 3.58
N ILE A 247 11.29 5.34 4.41
CA ILE A 247 11.69 6.74 4.53
C ILE A 247 13.12 6.83 5.08
N GLU A 248 13.47 6.03 6.09
CA GLU A 248 14.84 5.94 6.60
C GLU A 248 15.84 5.56 5.51
N ARG A 249 15.51 4.55 4.69
CA ARG A 249 16.36 4.14 3.57
C ARG A 249 16.40 5.15 2.43
N SER A 250 15.32 5.89 2.23
CA SER A 250 15.19 6.88 1.14
C SER A 250 15.67 8.27 1.54
N LYS A 251 16.20 8.46 2.74
CA LYS A 251 16.50 9.79 3.29
C LYS A 251 17.37 10.68 2.39
N ASP A 252 18.32 10.07 1.67
CA ASP A 252 19.27 10.78 0.81
C ASP A 252 18.69 11.08 -0.58
N THR A 253 17.58 10.43 -0.97
CA THR A 253 16.98 10.52 -2.31
C THR A 253 15.56 11.10 -2.32
N LEU A 254 14.86 11.10 -1.18
CA LEU A 254 13.45 11.46 -1.07
C LEU A 254 13.27 12.98 -1.22
N GLU A 255 12.64 13.39 -2.32
CA GLU A 255 12.33 14.78 -2.66
C GLU A 255 10.88 15.14 -2.27
N GLU A 256 9.96 14.16 -2.29
CA GLU A 256 8.54 14.39 -2.04
C GLU A 256 7.93 13.27 -1.19
N LEU A 257 7.32 13.66 -0.07
CA LEU A 257 6.54 12.77 0.79
C LEU A 257 5.12 13.34 0.95
N ARG A 258 4.11 12.60 0.51
CA ARG A 258 2.70 12.94 0.70
C ARG A 258 2.00 11.80 1.44
N VAL A 259 1.47 12.09 2.61
CA VAL A 259 0.71 11.11 3.41
C VAL A 259 -0.67 11.66 3.67
N GLY A 260 -1.69 10.96 3.16
CA GLY A 260 -3.10 11.23 3.40
C GLY A 260 -3.66 10.21 4.38
N LEU A 261 -4.29 10.71 5.43
CA LEU A 261 -5.00 9.88 6.40
C LEU A 261 -6.45 9.70 5.97
N SER A 262 -7.01 8.52 6.20
CA SER A 262 -8.45 8.31 5.97
C SER A 262 -9.27 9.17 6.94
N PRO A 263 -10.39 9.78 6.54
CA PRO A 263 -11.28 10.50 7.45
C PRO A 263 -11.75 9.66 8.65
N ARG A 264 -11.74 8.33 8.52
CA ARG A 264 -12.16 7.38 9.56
C ARG A 264 -11.23 7.34 10.77
N VAL A 265 -9.96 7.69 10.59
CA VAL A 265 -9.01 7.64 11.70
C VAL A 265 -9.18 8.80 12.68
N GLN A 266 -10.02 9.79 12.36
CA GLN A 266 -10.24 10.98 13.20
C GLN A 266 -10.64 10.64 14.65
N GLY A 267 -11.36 9.53 14.87
CA GLY A 267 -11.74 9.07 16.22
C GLY A 267 -10.75 8.14 16.92
N ARG A 268 -9.65 7.73 16.26
CA ARG A 268 -8.68 6.78 16.82
C ARG A 268 -7.58 7.49 17.61
N ASN A 269 -7.07 6.84 18.65
CA ASN A 269 -6.08 7.43 19.55
C ASN A 269 -4.81 7.88 18.82
N PHE A 270 -4.35 7.09 17.85
CA PHE A 270 -3.10 7.37 17.13
C PHE A 270 -3.16 8.59 16.20
N PHE A 271 -4.35 9.13 15.91
CA PHE A 271 -4.52 10.29 15.02
C PHE A 271 -4.00 11.56 15.68
N MET A 272 -4.13 11.63 17.00
CA MET A 272 -3.62 12.73 17.80
C MET A 272 -2.13 12.57 18.07
N ALA A 273 -1.38 13.67 18.00
CA ALA A 273 -0.02 13.69 18.49
C ALA A 273 -0.04 13.59 20.01
N TRP A 274 0.61 12.56 20.56
CA TRP A 274 0.78 12.42 22.00
C TRP A 274 2.16 12.90 22.43
N ASP A 275 2.24 13.42 23.65
CA ASP A 275 3.48 13.84 24.28
C ASP A 275 3.64 13.19 25.67
N GLY A 276 4.85 12.80 26.03
CA GLY A 276 5.13 12.12 27.28
C GLY A 276 6.45 11.36 27.27
N SER A 277 7.18 11.41 28.39
CA SER A 277 8.49 10.76 28.54
C SER A 277 8.45 9.24 28.50
N THR A 278 7.28 8.63 28.62
CA THR A 278 7.06 7.18 28.58
C THR A 278 6.65 6.68 27.19
N LEU A 279 6.28 7.57 26.27
CA LEU A 279 5.84 7.22 24.93
C LEU A 279 7.03 7.08 23.99
N LYS A 280 6.94 6.11 23.09
CA LYS A 280 7.94 5.86 22.04
C LYS A 280 7.38 6.26 20.69
N GLN A 281 8.24 6.78 19.81
CA GLN A 281 7.88 7.11 18.43
C GLN A 281 7.81 5.84 17.58
N VAL A 282 8.89 5.05 17.57
CA VAL A 282 9.03 3.86 16.74
C VAL A 282 9.65 2.72 17.55
N ASP A 283 9.24 1.49 17.25
CA ASP A 283 9.88 0.30 17.80
C ASP A 283 11.09 -0.05 16.92
N HIS A 284 12.29 0.16 17.47
CA HIS A 284 13.52 -0.11 16.74
C HIS A 284 13.91 -1.59 16.72
N HIS A 285 13.30 -2.42 17.59
CA HIS A 285 13.59 -3.84 17.65
C HIS A 285 12.64 -4.66 16.78
N ALA A 286 11.45 -4.13 16.49
CA ALA A 286 10.48 -4.78 15.62
C ALA A 286 11.00 -4.85 14.17
N LYS A 287 11.10 -6.07 13.65
CA LYS A 287 11.49 -6.31 12.24
C LYS A 287 10.30 -6.25 11.29
N TRP A 288 9.10 -6.42 11.82
CA TRP A 288 7.85 -6.40 11.08
C TRP A 288 6.71 -5.88 11.97
N PRO A 289 5.60 -5.38 11.41
CA PRO A 289 4.59 -4.66 12.18
C PRO A 289 3.96 -5.43 13.34
N GLY A 290 3.81 -6.76 13.26
CA GLY A 290 3.23 -7.55 14.35
C GLY A 290 4.19 -7.88 15.50
N GLU A 291 5.48 -7.58 15.37
CA GLU A 291 6.46 -7.60 16.47
C GLU A 291 6.48 -6.26 17.23
N CYS A 292 5.79 -5.23 16.73
CA CYS A 292 5.75 -3.91 17.34
C CYS A 292 5.09 -3.99 18.72
N THR A 293 5.86 -3.62 19.75
CA THR A 293 5.41 -3.66 21.15
C THR A 293 4.70 -2.38 21.59
N ILE A 294 4.73 -1.34 20.75
CA ILE A 294 4.19 -0.02 21.08
C ILE A 294 2.70 0.01 20.71
N GLY A 295 1.85 0.45 21.63
CA GLY A 295 0.41 0.59 21.39
C GLY A 295 0.04 1.72 20.40
N GLU A 296 -1.24 2.05 20.32
CA GLU A 296 -1.74 3.07 19.37
C GLU A 296 -1.25 4.50 19.71
N ARG A 297 -0.96 4.81 20.96
CA ARG A 297 -0.50 6.15 21.36
C ARG A 297 0.99 6.32 21.06
N ARG A 298 1.30 7.06 19.99
CA ARG A 298 2.67 7.31 19.53
C ARG A 298 3.12 8.73 19.85
N LEU A 299 4.37 8.86 20.29
CA LEU A 299 5.00 10.17 20.55
C LEU A 299 5.08 10.96 19.23
N GLY A 300 4.58 12.19 19.22
CA GLY A 300 4.57 13.04 18.02
C GLY A 300 3.59 12.60 16.91
N GLY A 301 2.70 11.63 17.21
CA GLY A 301 1.67 11.15 16.29
C GLY A 301 2.24 10.56 15.00
N VAL A 302 1.50 10.70 13.90
CA VAL A 302 1.88 10.14 12.59
C VAL A 302 3.24 10.64 12.11
N LEU A 303 3.51 11.94 12.25
CA LEU A 303 4.78 12.53 11.79
C LEU A 303 5.96 12.02 12.62
N GLY A 304 5.78 11.87 13.93
CA GLY A 304 6.78 11.29 14.82
C GLY A 304 7.16 9.86 14.45
N VAL A 305 6.17 9.03 14.07
CA VAL A 305 6.42 7.66 13.60
C VAL A 305 7.21 7.65 12.28
N LEU A 306 6.78 8.46 11.31
CA LEU A 306 7.39 8.47 9.97
C LEU A 306 8.85 8.96 9.97
N VAL A 307 9.18 9.92 10.83
CA VAL A 307 10.51 10.56 10.86
C VAL A 307 11.39 10.01 11.99
N GLY A 308 10.82 9.31 12.98
CA GLY A 308 11.52 8.88 14.19
C GLY A 308 12.73 7.98 13.95
N LYS A 309 12.77 7.21 12.85
CA LYS A 309 13.95 6.42 12.48
C LYS A 309 15.09 7.25 11.89
N ILE A 310 14.80 8.38 11.22
CA ILE A 310 15.82 9.26 10.63
C ILE A 310 16.63 9.95 11.73
N VAL A 311 15.95 10.60 12.68
CA VAL A 311 16.58 11.46 13.69
C VAL A 311 17.61 10.70 14.53
N ARG A 312 17.26 9.49 14.98
CA ARG A 312 18.17 8.65 15.76
C ARG A 312 19.41 8.21 14.96
N ASN A 313 19.26 7.99 13.65
CA ASN A 313 20.35 7.54 12.80
C ASN A 313 21.37 8.69 12.55
N GLU A 314 20.93 9.95 12.63
CA GLU A 314 21.84 11.11 12.67
C GLU A 314 22.57 11.22 14.01
N GLU A 315 21.85 11.08 15.13
CA GLU A 315 22.47 11.08 16.47
C GLU A 315 23.51 9.97 16.62
N ALA A 316 23.26 8.78 16.07
CA ALA A 316 24.21 7.66 16.10
C ALA A 316 25.42 7.84 15.15
N ARG A 317 25.35 8.71 14.14
CA ARG A 317 26.48 9.00 13.23
C ARG A 317 27.44 10.05 13.77
N HIS A 318 27.04 10.80 14.79
CA HIS A 318 27.84 11.85 15.42
C HIS A 318 28.61 11.38 16.67
N TYR A 319 28.54 10.09 17.01
CA TYR A 319 29.35 9.40 18.01
C TYR A 319 30.30 8.40 17.34
#